data_AF-A0A7Y7M3D2-F1
#
_entry.id   AF-A0A7Y7M3D2-F1
#
_cell.length_a   1.000
_cell.length_b   1.000
_cell.length_c   1.000
_cell.angle_alpha   90.00
_cell.angle_beta   90.00
_cell.angle_gamma   90.00
#
_symmetry.space_group_name_H-M   'P 1'
#
loop_
_entity.id
_entity.type
_entity.pdbx_description
1 polymer ?
#
loop_
_entity_poly.entity_id
_entity_poly.type
_entity_poly.pdbx_seq_one_letter_code
_entity_poly.pdbx_strand_id
1 'polypeptide(L)'
;MAVFGRLGSVFRRTPPAGKHDAVPSGDGQLTVGDAQLKQLAALARMRRGVADVSVSRQRLDLQAADLKKAMDALAPQAAGADPGAAQTARSRMAIMAEQHGDLLSQRDALAAQEEMLTAQLVQLQARVSGFNVTAETLKAAQAAAEARHSIARSLKDLHHPGPPPSRSQ
;
A
#
# COMPACT_ATOMS: atom_id res chain seq x y z
N MET A 1 19.43 -38.66 -31.45
CA MET A 1 20.82 -38.40 -31.89
C MET A 1 21.35 -37.22 -31.11
N ALA A 2 22.56 -37.38 -30.55
CA ALA A 2 23.43 -36.32 -30.03
C ALA A 2 23.66 -35.26 -31.14
N VAL A 3 24.16 -34.04 -30.92
CA VAL A 3 25.49 -33.72 -30.40
C VAL A 3 25.61 -32.25 -29.98
N PHE A 4 26.46 -32.05 -28.98
CA PHE A 4 27.07 -30.82 -28.46
C PHE A 4 27.76 -29.92 -29.50
N GLY A 5 27.96 -28.65 -29.11
CA GLY A 5 29.10 -27.81 -29.50
C GLY A 5 28.93 -26.40 -28.90
N ARG A 6 29.48 -26.05 -27.73
CA ARG A 6 30.90 -25.72 -27.39
C ARG A 6 31.58 -24.75 -28.37
N LEU A 7 31.58 -23.47 -28.00
CA LEU A 7 32.70 -22.52 -28.02
C LEU A 7 32.41 -21.55 -26.84
N GLY A 8 33.27 -21.25 -25.88
CA GLY A 8 34.73 -21.19 -25.91
C GLY A 8 35.13 -19.77 -25.50
N SER A 9 35.36 -19.55 -24.19
CA SER A 9 36.26 -18.57 -23.55
C SER A 9 36.34 -17.14 -24.12
N VAL A 10 36.23 -16.06 -23.35
CA VAL A 10 37.25 -15.56 -22.41
C VAL A 10 36.65 -14.30 -21.79
N PHE A 11 36.55 -14.18 -20.46
CA PHE A 11 36.84 -12.90 -19.78
C PHE A 11 37.04 -13.15 -18.29
N ARG A 12 38.31 -13.32 -17.92
CA ARG A 12 38.76 -13.30 -16.53
C ARG A 12 38.93 -11.83 -16.13
N ARG A 13 38.09 -11.33 -15.22
CA ARG A 13 38.41 -10.16 -14.40
C ARG A 13 38.31 -10.57 -12.94
N THR A 14 39.46 -10.70 -12.31
CA THR A 14 39.63 -10.65 -10.86
C THR A 14 39.36 -9.24 -10.38
N PRO A 15 38.42 -9.00 -9.45
CA PRO A 15 38.48 -7.82 -8.60
C PRO A 15 39.24 -8.14 -7.30
N PRO A 16 39.97 -7.17 -6.74
CA PRO A 16 40.87 -7.39 -5.62
C PRO A 16 40.13 -7.67 -4.32
N ALA A 17 40.69 -8.60 -3.53
CA ALA A 17 40.40 -8.76 -2.12
C ALA A 17 40.82 -7.49 -1.36
N GLY A 18 39.86 -6.59 -1.16
CA GLY A 18 39.99 -5.38 -0.34
C GLY A 18 39.14 -5.51 0.92
N LYS A 19 39.79 -5.94 2.00
CA LYS A 19 39.51 -5.67 3.42
C LYS A 19 38.14 -5.05 3.74
N HIS A 20 37.26 -5.85 4.33
CA HIS A 20 36.13 -5.35 5.13
C HIS A 20 36.67 -4.77 6.44
N ASP A 21 37.18 -3.54 6.38
CA ASP A 21 37.35 -2.69 7.55
C ASP A 21 36.25 -1.61 7.46
N ALA A 22 35.33 -1.64 8.44
CA ALA A 22 34.40 -0.59 8.90
C ALA A 22 33.83 0.38 7.83
N VAL A 23 32.52 0.49 7.60
CA VAL A 23 31.52 1.02 8.55
C VAL A 23 30.10 0.72 7.99
N PRO A 24 29.20 0.02 8.71
CA PRO A 24 27.78 0.05 8.40
C PRO A 24 27.07 0.95 9.42
N SER A 25 27.08 2.26 9.20
CA SER A 25 26.34 3.22 10.04
C SER A 25 25.30 4.05 9.26
N GLY A 26 24.99 3.70 8.00
CA GLY A 26 24.02 4.44 7.17
C GLY A 26 22.93 3.58 6.51
N ASP A 27 23.28 2.38 6.03
CA ASP A 27 22.37 1.57 5.19
C ASP A 27 21.11 1.08 5.92
N GLY A 28 21.20 0.80 7.22
CA GLY A 28 20.04 0.36 8.01
C GLY A 28 18.97 1.44 8.20
N GLN A 29 19.38 2.72 8.29
CA GLN A 29 18.47 3.82 8.55
C GLN A 29 17.74 4.28 7.28
N LEU A 30 18.47 4.31 6.16
CA LEU A 30 17.90 4.58 4.84
C LEU A 30 16.86 3.52 4.47
N THR A 31 17.17 2.24 4.71
CA THR A 31 16.26 1.13 4.37
C THR A 31 15.00 1.07 5.25
N VAL A 32 15.10 1.34 6.56
CA VAL A 32 13.92 1.39 7.45
C VAL A 32 13.06 2.62 7.15
N GLY A 33 13.65 3.80 6.94
CA GLY A 33 12.93 5.00 6.55
C GLY A 33 12.20 4.85 5.21
N ASP A 34 12.87 4.26 4.21
CA ASP A 34 12.28 3.96 2.90
C ASP A 34 11.09 3.00 3.02
N ALA A 35 11.18 2.01 3.91
CA ALA A 35 10.08 1.08 4.18
C ALA A 35 8.89 1.79 4.85
N GLN A 36 9.11 2.72 5.78
CA GLN A 36 8.05 3.52 6.40
C GLN A 36 7.32 4.39 5.37
N LEU A 37 8.07 5.09 4.51
CA LEU A 37 7.49 5.92 3.45
C LEU A 37 6.63 5.10 2.48
N LYS A 38 7.11 3.93 2.07
CA LYS A 38 6.35 3.00 1.20
C LYS A 38 5.06 2.52 1.87
N GLN A 39 5.10 2.21 3.17
CA GLN A 39 3.93 1.80 3.93
C GLN A 39 2.88 2.90 4.06
N LEU A 40 3.29 4.14 4.34
CA LEU A 40 2.40 5.30 4.40
C LEU A 40 1.76 5.59 3.02
N ALA A 41 2.55 5.49 1.95
CA ALA A 41 2.04 5.64 0.59
C ALA A 41 1.01 4.56 0.22
N ALA A 42 1.25 3.30 0.61
CA ALA A 42 0.29 2.21 0.41
C ALA A 42 -1.02 2.46 1.16
N LEU A 43 -0.94 2.90 2.41
CA LEU A 43 -2.09 3.24 3.24
C LEU A 43 -2.89 4.41 2.64
N ALA A 44 -2.22 5.46 2.17
CA ALA A 44 -2.87 6.58 1.51
C ALA A 44 -3.61 6.15 0.22
N ARG A 45 -2.98 5.28 -0.59
CA ARG A 45 -3.60 4.72 -1.80
C ARG A 45 -4.82 3.87 -1.47
N MET A 46 -4.75 3.02 -0.44
CA MET A 46 -5.90 2.20 -0.02
C MET A 46 -7.06 3.06 0.49
N ARG A 47 -6.79 4.10 1.29
CA ARG A 47 -7.82 5.05 1.72
C ARG A 47 -8.52 5.72 0.54
N ARG A 48 -7.75 6.13 -0.46
CA ARG A 48 -8.30 6.70 -1.70
C ARG A 48 -9.13 5.68 -2.48
N GLY A 49 -8.64 4.44 -2.60
CA GLY A 49 -9.38 3.36 -3.25
C GLY A 49 -10.73 3.07 -2.58
N VAL A 50 -10.78 3.01 -1.25
CA VAL A 50 -12.05 2.86 -0.50
C VAL A 50 -12.99 4.04 -0.80
N ALA A 51 -12.48 5.27 -0.79
CA ALA A 51 -13.29 6.45 -1.08
C ALA A 51 -13.84 6.44 -2.51
N ASP A 52 -13.01 6.08 -3.50
CA ASP A 52 -13.43 6.01 -4.91
C ASP A 52 -14.51 4.92 -5.13
N VAL A 53 -14.41 3.78 -4.44
CA VAL A 53 -15.44 2.73 -4.44
C VAL A 53 -16.74 3.23 -3.81
N SER A 54 -16.65 3.90 -2.65
CA SER A 54 -17.82 4.46 -1.95
C SER A 54 -18.56 5.49 -2.81
N VAL A 55 -17.82 6.39 -3.49
CA VAL A 55 -18.40 7.36 -4.42
C VAL A 55 -19.05 6.68 -5.62
N SER A 56 -18.42 5.63 -6.15
CA SER A 56 -18.97 4.85 -7.26
C SER A 56 -20.28 4.16 -6.87
N ARG A 57 -20.34 3.58 -5.66
CA ARG A 57 -21.56 3.01 -5.09
C ARG A 57 -22.66 4.06 -4.96
N GLN A 58 -22.37 5.21 -4.36
CA GLN A 58 -23.33 6.31 -4.21
C GLN A 58 -23.86 6.82 -5.57
N ARG A 59 -23.01 6.85 -6.61
CA ARG A 59 -23.45 7.21 -7.95
C ARG A 59 -24.46 6.21 -8.50
N LEU A 60 -24.23 4.90 -8.30
CA LEU A 60 -25.19 3.86 -8.71
C LEU A 60 -26.51 3.97 -7.92
N ASP A 61 -26.45 4.29 -6.63
CA ASP A 61 -27.65 4.53 -5.80
C ASP A 61 -28.50 5.68 -6.36
N LEU A 62 -27.87 6.80 -6.73
CA LEU A 62 -28.55 7.94 -7.34
C LEU A 62 -29.17 7.56 -8.69
N GLN A 63 -28.44 6.83 -9.54
CA GLN A 63 -28.95 6.36 -10.83
C GLN A 63 -30.15 5.43 -10.66
N ALA A 64 -30.10 4.50 -9.70
CA ALA A 64 -31.21 3.60 -9.39
C ALA A 64 -32.43 4.39 -8.87
N ALA A 65 -32.21 5.36 -7.99
CA ALA A 65 -33.28 6.21 -7.46
C ALA A 65 -33.97 7.03 -8.57
N ASP A 66 -33.21 7.60 -9.50
CA ASP A 66 -33.79 8.37 -10.61
C ASP A 66 -34.53 7.49 -11.61
N LEU A 67 -34.01 6.29 -11.91
CA LEU A 67 -34.69 5.31 -12.74
C LEU A 67 -36.01 4.86 -12.11
N LYS A 68 -36.00 4.60 -10.80
CA LYS A 68 -37.22 4.29 -10.04
C LYS A 68 -38.25 5.41 -10.12
N LYS A 69 -37.85 6.68 -9.96
CA LYS A 69 -38.77 7.83 -10.13
C LYS A 69 -39.38 7.88 -11.53
N ALA A 70 -38.58 7.59 -12.57
CA ALA A 70 -39.07 7.55 -13.94
C ALA A 70 -40.11 6.43 -14.16
N MET A 71 -39.91 5.26 -13.55
CA MET A 71 -40.90 4.18 -13.54
C MET A 71 -42.17 4.58 -12.80
N ASP A 72 -42.04 5.20 -11.62
CA ASP A 72 -43.18 5.65 -10.82
C ASP A 72 -44.01 6.72 -11.58
N ALA A 73 -43.36 7.55 -12.40
CA ALA A 73 -44.04 8.51 -13.29
C ALA A 73 -44.79 7.87 -14.46
N LEU A 74 -44.37 6.68 -14.93
CA LEU A 74 -45.04 5.91 -15.98
C LEU A 74 -46.18 5.04 -15.44
N ALA A 75 -46.20 4.74 -14.15
CA ALA A 75 -47.23 3.94 -13.49
C ALA A 75 -48.68 4.36 -13.81
N PRO A 76 -49.07 5.66 -13.79
CA PRO A 76 -50.43 6.06 -14.14
C PRO A 76 -50.78 5.79 -15.62
N GLN A 77 -49.82 5.94 -16.55
CA GLN A 77 -50.05 5.59 -17.96
C GLN A 77 -50.21 4.08 -18.14
N ALA A 78 -49.44 3.28 -17.40
CA ALA A 78 -49.55 1.82 -17.41
C ALA A 78 -50.88 1.29 -16.84
N ALA A 79 -51.58 2.10 -16.02
CA ALA A 79 -52.90 1.82 -15.48
C ALA A 79 -54.05 2.49 -16.27
N GLY A 80 -53.72 3.22 -17.35
CA GLY A 80 -54.68 3.96 -18.16
C GLY A 80 -55.66 3.07 -18.91
N ALA A 81 -56.81 3.65 -19.29
CA ALA A 81 -57.86 2.95 -20.01
C ALA A 81 -57.54 2.71 -21.50
N ASP A 82 -56.62 3.48 -22.11
CA ASP A 82 -56.15 3.26 -23.48
C ASP A 82 -55.19 2.05 -23.53
N PRO A 83 -55.59 0.92 -24.15
CA PRO A 83 -54.79 -0.29 -24.15
C PRO A 83 -53.43 -0.13 -24.83
N GLY A 84 -53.34 0.68 -25.89
CA GLY A 84 -52.11 0.88 -26.65
C GLY A 84 -51.07 1.65 -25.86
N ALA A 85 -51.48 2.77 -25.26
CA ALA A 85 -50.63 3.57 -24.37
C ALA A 85 -50.24 2.79 -23.11
N ALA A 86 -51.18 2.09 -22.50
CA ALA A 86 -50.93 1.29 -21.29
C ALA A 86 -49.93 0.16 -21.56
N GLN A 87 -50.07 -0.57 -22.66
CA GLN A 87 -49.13 -1.63 -23.04
C GLN A 87 -47.73 -1.06 -23.29
N THR A 88 -47.63 0.07 -23.99
CA THR A 88 -46.35 0.73 -24.25
C THR A 88 -45.66 1.17 -22.95
N ALA A 89 -46.42 1.77 -22.03
CA ALA A 89 -45.91 2.18 -20.73
C ALA A 89 -45.41 0.98 -19.90
N ARG A 90 -46.15 -0.14 -19.88
CA ARG A 90 -45.73 -1.39 -19.22
C ARG A 90 -44.45 -1.95 -19.81
N SER A 91 -44.33 -2.00 -21.14
CA SER A 91 -43.10 -2.46 -21.79
C SER A 91 -41.89 -1.60 -21.45
N ARG A 92 -42.05 -0.27 -21.38
CA ARG A 92 -40.98 0.64 -20.95
C ARG A 92 -40.60 0.42 -19.49
N MET A 93 -41.59 0.27 -18.61
CA MET A 93 -41.35 -0.01 -17.19
C MET A 93 -40.62 -1.35 -16.98
N ALA A 94 -40.92 -2.38 -17.78
CA ALA A 94 -40.23 -3.66 -17.69
C ALA A 94 -38.72 -3.53 -18.00
N ILE A 95 -38.38 -2.83 -19.09
CA ILE A 95 -36.98 -2.56 -19.44
C ILE A 95 -36.27 -1.75 -18.34
N MET A 96 -36.93 -0.71 -17.81
CA MET A 96 -36.39 0.09 -16.71
C MET A 96 -36.22 -0.74 -15.42
N ALA A 97 -37.13 -1.67 -15.15
CA ALA A 97 -37.04 -2.55 -13.98
C ALA A 97 -35.83 -3.49 -14.07
N GLU A 98 -35.54 -4.03 -15.26
CA GLU A 98 -34.34 -4.84 -15.51
C GLU A 98 -33.06 -4.02 -15.26
N GLN A 99 -32.97 -2.84 -15.88
CA GLN A 99 -31.85 -1.92 -15.68
C GLN A 99 -31.66 -1.51 -14.22
N HIS A 100 -32.76 -1.30 -13.48
CA HIS A 100 -32.73 -1.00 -12.06
C HIS A 100 -32.18 -2.17 -11.25
N GLY A 101 -32.59 -3.40 -11.56
CA GLY A 101 -32.05 -4.62 -10.95
C GLY A 101 -30.53 -4.76 -11.18
N ASP A 102 -30.06 -4.46 -12.38
CA ASP A 102 -28.62 -4.49 -12.72
C ASP A 102 -27.83 -3.45 -11.93
N LEU A 103 -28.36 -2.22 -11.79
CA LEU A 103 -27.73 -1.16 -11.00
C LEU A 103 -27.63 -1.54 -9.52
N LEU A 104 -28.69 -2.12 -8.95
CA LEU A 104 -28.69 -2.60 -7.56
C LEU A 104 -27.66 -3.71 -7.36
N SER A 105 -27.58 -4.66 -8.29
CA SER A 105 -26.63 -5.77 -8.24
C SER A 105 -25.18 -5.27 -8.29
N GLN A 106 -24.88 -4.31 -9.18
CA GLN A 106 -23.56 -3.68 -9.26
C GLN A 106 -23.22 -2.90 -7.98
N ARG A 107 -24.18 -2.16 -7.43
CA ARG A 107 -24.02 -1.44 -6.17
C ARG A 107 -23.73 -2.40 -5.01
N ASP A 108 -24.44 -3.53 -4.92
CA ASP A 108 -24.19 -4.52 -3.87
C ASP A 108 -22.79 -5.14 -3.98
N ALA A 109 -22.33 -5.41 -5.20
CA ALA A 109 -20.96 -5.87 -5.42
C ALA A 109 -19.93 -4.83 -4.94
N LEU A 110 -20.16 -3.53 -5.21
CA LEU A 110 -19.30 -2.45 -4.70
C LEU A 110 -19.38 -2.32 -3.17
N ALA A 111 -20.54 -2.50 -2.56
CA ALA A 111 -20.70 -2.47 -1.11
C ALA A 111 -19.89 -3.58 -0.43
N ALA A 112 -19.97 -4.81 -0.94
CA ALA A 112 -19.17 -5.92 -0.44
C ALA A 112 -17.65 -5.65 -0.62
N GLN A 113 -17.25 -5.10 -1.77
CA GLN A 113 -15.86 -4.70 -2.01
C GLN A 113 -15.39 -3.61 -1.04
N GLU A 114 -16.22 -2.60 -0.78
CA GLU A 114 -15.94 -1.51 0.16
C GLU A 114 -15.70 -2.04 1.58
N GLU A 115 -16.53 -2.98 2.05
CA GLU A 115 -16.36 -3.62 3.36
C GLU A 115 -15.05 -4.40 3.43
N MET A 116 -14.73 -5.20 2.40
CA MET A 116 -13.47 -5.94 2.33
C MET A 116 -12.25 -5.00 2.34
N LEU A 117 -12.26 -3.94 1.53
CA LEU A 117 -11.18 -2.96 1.47
C LEU A 117 -11.03 -2.20 2.80
N THR A 118 -12.14 -1.90 3.47
CA THR A 118 -12.15 -1.25 4.78
C THR A 118 -11.52 -2.15 5.85
N ALA A 119 -11.88 -3.45 5.86
CA ALA A 119 -11.25 -4.42 6.76
C ALA A 119 -9.74 -4.55 6.49
N GLN A 120 -9.33 -4.63 5.22
CA GLN A 120 -7.91 -4.67 4.85
C GLN A 120 -7.16 -3.38 5.23
N LEU A 121 -7.81 -2.22 5.10
CA LEU A 121 -7.25 -0.93 5.50
C LEU A 121 -6.98 -0.88 7.01
N VAL A 122 -7.90 -1.38 7.85
CA VAL A 122 -7.70 -1.47 9.31
C VAL A 122 -6.50 -2.36 9.63
N GLN A 123 -6.39 -3.52 8.99
CA GLN A 123 -5.23 -4.40 9.18
C GLN A 123 -3.92 -3.75 8.76
N LEU A 124 -3.91 -3.03 7.62
CA LEU A 124 -2.73 -2.32 7.17
C LEU A 124 -2.33 -1.23 8.17
N GLN A 125 -3.28 -0.44 8.68
CA GLN A 125 -3.02 0.57 9.71
C GLN A 125 -2.37 -0.03 10.97
N ALA A 126 -2.86 -1.20 11.42
CA ALA A 126 -2.26 -1.92 12.53
C ALA A 126 -0.81 -2.37 12.23
N ARG A 127 -0.53 -2.85 11.01
CA ARG A 127 0.83 -3.23 10.60
C ARG A 127 1.77 -2.02 10.53
N VAL A 128 1.32 -0.90 9.97
CA VAL A 128 2.14 0.33 9.87
C VAL A 128 2.47 0.89 11.26
N SER A 129 1.49 0.94 12.17
CA SER A 129 1.75 1.39 13.54
C SER A 129 2.72 0.48 14.28
N GLY A 130 2.59 -0.85 14.17
CA GLY A 130 3.54 -1.80 14.72
C GLY A 130 4.95 -1.64 14.13
N PHE A 131 5.06 -1.45 12.81
CA PHE A 131 6.35 -1.23 12.15
C PHE A 131 7.01 0.06 12.65
N ASN A 132 6.27 1.15 12.80
CA ASN A 132 6.81 2.40 13.32
C ASN A 132 7.39 2.26 14.72
N VAL A 133 6.72 1.50 15.61
CA VAL A 133 7.25 1.20 16.95
C VAL A 133 8.56 0.42 16.85
N THR A 134 8.62 -0.62 15.99
CA THR A 134 9.85 -1.40 15.82
C THR A 134 10.99 -0.58 15.22
N ALA A 135 10.70 0.31 14.28
CA ALA A 135 11.67 1.18 13.64
C ALA A 135 12.29 2.17 14.65
N GLU A 136 11.46 2.83 15.46
CA GLU A 136 11.95 3.74 16.52
C GLU A 136 12.76 2.99 17.58
N THR A 137 12.35 1.77 17.94
CA THR A 137 13.09 0.93 18.89
C THR A 137 14.47 0.54 18.34
N LEU A 138 14.54 0.15 17.05
CA LEU A 138 15.81 -0.17 16.38
C LEU A 138 16.74 1.05 16.32
N LYS A 139 16.18 2.22 15.99
CA LYS A 139 16.92 3.48 15.98
C LYS A 139 17.48 3.83 17.36
N ALA A 140 16.68 3.68 18.42
CA ALA A 140 17.13 3.90 19.79
C ALA A 140 18.21 2.90 20.22
N ALA A 141 18.06 1.62 19.86
CA ALA A 141 19.06 0.58 20.14
C ALA A 141 20.39 0.85 19.44
N GLN A 142 20.36 1.31 18.19
CA GLN A 142 21.56 1.71 17.44
C GLN A 142 22.23 2.94 18.06
N ALA A 143 21.47 3.99 18.40
CA ALA A 143 22.00 5.16 19.08
C ALA A 143 22.66 4.81 20.42
N ALA A 144 22.07 3.88 21.18
CA ALA A 144 22.66 3.37 22.41
C ALA A 144 23.96 2.58 22.16
N ALA A 145 24.03 1.78 21.09
CA ALA A 145 25.25 1.07 20.70
C ALA A 145 26.37 2.04 20.29
N GLU A 146 26.05 3.10 19.54
CA GLU A 146 26.99 4.16 19.16
C GLU A 146 27.51 4.93 20.37
N ALA A 147 26.62 5.29 21.30
CA ALA A 147 27.01 5.95 22.55
C ALA A 147 27.97 5.09 23.38
N ARG A 148 27.70 3.78 23.49
CA ARG A 148 28.60 2.82 24.15
C ARG A 148 29.97 2.75 23.48
N HIS A 149 30.00 2.72 22.14
CA HIS A 149 31.26 2.73 21.39
C HIS A 149 32.03 4.04 21.56
N SER A 150 31.33 5.17 21.61
CA SER A 150 31.92 6.48 21.90
C SER A 150 32.57 6.51 23.29
N ILE A 151 31.83 6.08 24.32
CA ILE A 151 32.34 6.01 25.71
C ILE A 151 33.58 5.10 25.80
N ALA A 152 33.55 3.92 25.16
CA ALA A 152 34.68 3.00 25.17
C ALA A 152 35.94 3.62 24.52
N ARG A 153 35.78 4.39 23.44
CA ARG A 153 36.90 5.12 22.83
C ARG A 153 37.44 6.22 23.74
N SER A 154 36.56 7.04 24.33
CA SER A 154 36.98 8.08 25.26
C SER A 154 37.72 7.51 26.48
N LEU A 155 37.28 6.36 27.01
CA LEU A 155 37.98 5.67 28.11
C LEU A 155 39.36 5.14 27.68
N LYS A 156 39.47 4.61 26.46
CA LYS A 156 40.75 4.15 25.91
C LYS A 156 41.74 5.30 25.73
N ASP A 157 41.28 6.45 25.25
CA ASP A 157 42.13 7.64 25.08
C ASP A 157 42.63 8.18 26.42
N LEU A 158 41.83 8.09 27.49
CA LEU A 158 42.26 8.44 28.85
C LEU A 158 43.31 7.48 29.43
N HIS A 159 43.38 6.24 28.94
CA HIS A 159 44.29 5.20 29.42
C HIS A 159 45.60 5.13 28.61
N HIS A 160 45.82 5.98 27.60
CA HIS A 160 47.10 6.01 26.89
C HIS A 160 48.15 6.74 27.76
N PRO A 161 49.19 6.04 28.28
CA PRO A 161 50.27 6.72 29.00
C PRO A 161 51.01 7.63 28.02
N GLY A 162 51.24 8.89 28.40
CA GLY A 162 52.00 9.85 27.60
C GLY A 162 53.37 9.31 27.19
N PRO A 163 53.94 9.79 26.06
CA PRO A 163 55.22 9.30 25.55
C PRO A 163 56.30 9.37 26.65
N PRO A 164 57.16 8.34 26.77
CA PRO A 164 58.18 8.33 27.82
C PRO A 164 59.10 9.56 27.66
N PRO A 165 59.52 10.22 28.75
CA PRO A 165 60.37 11.38 28.65
C PRO A 165 61.67 11.01 27.95
N SER A 166 61.98 11.72 26.87
CA SER A 166 63.24 11.61 26.15
C SER A 166 64.39 11.81 27.12
N ARG A 167 65.08 10.72 27.47
CA ARG A 167 66.23 10.75 28.36
C ARG A 167 67.40 11.30 27.55
N SER A 168 67.67 12.59 27.71
CA SER A 168 68.88 13.24 27.21
C SER A 168 70.09 12.65 27.92
N GLN A 169 70.98 12.01 27.15
CA GLN A 169 72.39 11.85 27.48
C GLN A 169 73.21 12.47 26.35
#